data_AF-A0A2V9PBE9-F1
#
_entry.id   AF-A0A2V9PBE9-F1
#
_cell.length_a   1.000
_cell.length_b   1.000
_cell.length_c   1.000
_cell.angle_alpha   90.00
_cell.angle_beta   90.00
_cell.angle_gamma   90.00
#
_symmetry.space_group_name_H-M   'P 1'
#
loop_
_entity.id
_entity.type
_entity.pdbx_description
1 polymer ?
#
loop_
_entity_poly.entity_id
_entity_poly.type
_entity_poly.pdbx_seq_one_letter_code
_entity_poly.pdbx_strand_id
1 'polypeptide(L)' 'MDLAWVRSQFPSLSRDINGHPSTFLDGPGGTQVPQGVIDAISGYLQ' A
#
# COMPACT_ATOMS: atom_id res chain seq x y z
N MET A 1 18.30 2.09 -5.33
CA MET A 1 16.93 1.68 -4.94
C MET A 1 15.96 2.46 -5.81
N ASP A 2 15.06 1.78 -6.52
CA ASP A 2 14.05 2.42 -7.35
C ASP A 2 12.79 2.70 -6.51
N LEU A 3 12.55 3.99 -6.22
CA LEU A 3 11.40 4.41 -5.41
C LEU A 3 10.06 4.23 -6.13
N ALA A 4 10.03 4.35 -7.45
CA ALA A 4 8.80 4.14 -8.22
C ALA A 4 8.37 2.67 -8.11
N TRP A 5 9.34 1.75 -8.25
CA TRP A 5 9.11 0.33 -8.06
C TRP A 5 8.67 -0.02 -6.63
N VAL A 6 9.27 0.59 -5.60
CA VAL A 6 8.85 0.37 -4.21
C VAL A 6 7.42 0.85 -3.98
N ARG A 7 7.07 2.07 -4.42
CA ARG A 7 5.73 2.65 -4.23
C ARG A 7 4.65 1.85 -4.96
N SER A 8 4.96 1.28 -6.12
CA SER A 8 4.00 0.45 -6.87
C SER A 8 3.63 -0.84 -6.15
N GLN A 9 4.40 -1.28 -5.15
CA GLN A 9 4.07 -2.46 -4.36
C GLN A 9 2.92 -2.22 -3.38
N PHE A 10 2.55 -0.96 -3.09
CA PHE A 10 1.54 -0.61 -2.08
C PHE A 10 0.27 -0.05 -2.76
N PRO A 11 -0.79 -0.86 -2.91
CA PRO A 11 -2.00 -0.44 -3.62
C PRO A 11 -2.68 0.80 -3.04
N SER A 12 -2.53 1.04 -1.74
CA SER A 12 -3.10 2.20 -1.07
C SER A 12 -2.53 3.53 -1.57
N LEU A 13 -1.28 3.56 -2.05
CA LEU A 13 -0.64 4.78 -2.57
C LEU A 13 -1.18 5.23 -3.93
N SER A 14 -1.93 4.35 -4.61
CA SER A 14 -2.59 4.66 -5.89
C SER A 14 -4.00 5.23 -5.71
N ARG A 15 -4.49 5.37 -4.47
CA ARG A 15 -5.82 5.94 -4.23
C ARG A 15 -5.82 7.46 -4.35
N ASP A 16 -6.88 7.97 -4.97
CA ASP A 16 -7.30 9.36 -4.85
C ASP A 16 -8.25 9.55 -3.68
N ILE A 17 -8.03 10.61 -2.90
CA ILE A 17 -8.88 11.07 -1.81
C ILE A 17 -9.24 12.51 -2.13
N ASN A 18 -10.54 12.79 -2.33
CA ASN A 18 -11.05 14.11 -2.71
C ASN A 18 -10.36 14.70 -3.97
N GLY A 19 -10.02 13.85 -4.94
CA GLY A 19 -9.36 14.25 -6.18
C GLY A 19 -7.85 14.52 -6.05
N HIS A 20 -7.24 14.14 -4.93
CA HIS A 20 -5.80 14.25 -4.72
C HIS A 20 -5.16 12.88 -4.43
N PRO A 21 -3.94 12.63 -4.93
CA PRO A 21 -3.20 11.43 -4.58
C PRO A 21 -2.99 11.32 -3.06
N SER A 22 -3.28 10.14 -2.52
CA SER A 22 -3.16 9.89 -1.09
C SER A 22 -1.70 9.98 -0.59
N THR A 23 -1.53 10.56 0.59
CA THR A 23 -0.26 10.61 1.32
C THR A 23 -0.52 10.20 2.76
N PHE A 24 0.15 9.13 3.21
CA PHE A 24 -0.02 8.57 4.55
C PHE A 24 1.20 8.95 5.41
N LEU A 25 0.99 9.83 6.38
CA LEU A 25 2.02 10.35 7.29
C LEU A 25 1.79 9.92 8.75
N ASP A 26 1.17 8.76 8.94
CA ASP A 26 0.79 8.23 10.26
C ASP A 26 1.40 6.86 10.51
N GLY A 27 2.73 6.77 10.41
CA GLY A 27 3.47 5.53 10.65
C GLY A 27 3.14 4.85 12.01
N PRO A 28 3.01 5.59 13.13
CA PRO A 28 2.62 5.03 14.41
C PRO A 28 1.18 4.49 14.44
N GLY A 29 0.25 5.10 13.69
CA GLY A 29 -1.13 4.63 13.56
C GLY A 29 -1.29 3.38 12.68
N GLY A 30 -0.25 3.02 11.93
CA GLY A 30 -0.19 1.81 11.13
C GLY A 30 0.67 1.95 9.88
N THR A 31 1.02 0.82 9.28
CA THR A 31 1.77 0.80 8.02
C THR A 31 0.89 0.36 6.86
N GLN A 32 1.21 0.85 5.67
CA GLN A 32 0.60 0.36 4.44
C GLN A 32 1.16 -1.03 4.12
N VAL A 33 0.30 -1.90 3.58
CA VAL A 33 0.65 -3.30 3.32
C VAL A 33 0.94 -3.49 1.82
N PRO A 34 2.07 -4.11 1.43
CA PRO A 34 2.35 -4.37 0.02
C PRO A 34 1.51 -5.51 -0.52
N GLN A 35 1.26 -5.53 -1.83
CA GLN A 35 0.39 -6.49 -2.52
C GLN A 35 0.77 -7.95 -2.21
N GLY A 36 2.06 -8.29 -2.18
CA GLY A 36 2.49 -9.66 -1.88
C GLY A 36 2.08 -10.17 -0.50
N VAL A 37 1.97 -9.29 0.51
CA VAL A 37 1.47 -9.69 1.85
C VAL A 37 -0.05 -9.87 1.82
N ILE A 38 -0.76 -9.03 1.08
CA ILE A 38 -2.21 -9.17 0.85
C ILE A 38 -2.48 -10.53 0.20
N ASP A 39 -1.79 -10.83 -0.91
CA ASP A 39 -1.95 -12.07 -1.65
C ASP A 39 -1.68 -13.31 -0.79
N ALA A 40 -0.62 -13.26 0.04
CA ALA A 40 -0.27 -14.37 0.93
C ALA A 40 -1.37 -14.68 1.96
N ILE A 41 -1.94 -13.65 2.60
CA ILE A 41 -3.04 -13.83 3.57
C ILE A 41 -4.32 -14.26 2.86
N SER A 42 -4.63 -13.69 1.69
CA SER A 42 -5.77 -14.12 0.89
C SER A 42 -5.67 -15.59 0.50
N GLY A 43 -4.49 -16.06 0.07
CA GLY A 43 -4.27 -17.47 -0.25
C GLY A 43 -4.33 -18.41 0.96
N TYR A 44 -3.97 -17.93 2.15
CA TYR A 44 -4.11 -18.71 3.39
C TYR A 44 -5.57 -18.88 3.84
N LEU A 45 -6.43 -17.89 3.55
CA LEU A 45 -7.83 -17.86 4.01
C LEU A 45 -8.83 -18.47 3.02
N GLN A 46 -8.37 -18.91 1.85
CA GLN A 46 -9.17 -19.69 0.88
C GLN A 46 -9.24 -21.16 1.29
#